data_AF-A0A4Y2LIA6-F1
#
_entry.id   AF-A0A4Y2LIA6-F1
#
_cell.length_a   1.000
_cell.length_b   1.000
_cell.length_c   1.000
_cell.angle_alpha   90.00
_cell.angle_beta   90.00
_cell.angle_gamma   90.00
#
_symmetry.space_group_name_H-M   'P 1'
#
loop_
_entity.id
_entity.type
_entity.pdbx_description
1 polymer ?
#
loop_
_entity_poly.entity_id
_entity_poly.type
_entity_poly.pdbx_seq_one_letter_code
_entity_poly.pdbx_strand_id
1 'polypeptide(L)'
;MSLHSDEEDAGSSRKKGSEIRVGSEYQCEVPESIEDDVPERPSSPDTLLWNPKALPEDVVDCYLRTVGCRDAVDEEKALWLLHRCEYNVDEAVRRHSFMPPISQNNSSWSDCERSCFERGYRIYGKNFSSIQKMIRSKSAEDVIEYYYLWKNKRLKKSTMNGNSCVPKEKQ
;
A
#
# COMPACT_ATOMS: atom_id res chain seq x y z
N MET A 1 -36.30 -18.83 57.85
CA MET A 1 -34.96 -18.28 57.56
C MET A 1 -34.85 -18.18 56.05
N SER A 2 -34.79 -16.94 55.55
CA SER A 2 -34.38 -16.62 54.19
C SER A 2 -32.96 -17.11 53.93
N LEU A 3 -32.71 -17.62 52.73
CA LEU A 3 -31.50 -17.27 51.97
C LEU A 3 -31.89 -17.22 50.49
N HIS A 4 -31.95 -15.99 49.97
CA HIS A 4 -31.76 -15.68 48.55
C HIS A 4 -30.43 -16.27 48.11
N SER A 5 -30.40 -16.90 46.94
CA SER A 5 -29.19 -17.08 46.16
C SER A 5 -29.53 -16.59 44.76
N ASP A 6 -29.35 -15.28 44.58
CA ASP A 6 -29.28 -14.66 43.28
C ASP A 6 -27.98 -15.14 42.61
N GLU A 7 -28.09 -16.10 41.69
CA GLU A 7 -27.04 -16.31 40.70
C GLU A 7 -27.18 -15.22 39.64
N GLU A 8 -26.25 -14.28 39.67
CA GLU A 8 -26.11 -13.26 38.64
C GLU A 8 -25.73 -13.93 37.31
N ASP A 9 -26.72 -14.07 36.43
CA ASP A 9 -26.54 -14.30 35.00
C ASP A 9 -25.67 -13.17 34.45
N ALA A 10 -24.39 -13.49 34.19
CA ALA A 10 -23.46 -12.62 33.51
C ALA A 10 -23.94 -12.41 32.07
N GLY A 11 -24.90 -11.48 31.93
CA GLY A 11 -25.42 -10.98 30.68
C GLY A 11 -24.29 -10.46 29.82
N SER A 12 -23.75 -11.32 28.96
CA SER A 12 -22.95 -10.94 27.82
C SER A 12 -23.80 -9.97 27.02
N SER A 13 -23.51 -8.67 27.14
CA SER A 13 -24.18 -7.60 26.42
C SER A 13 -23.82 -7.72 24.93
N ARG A 14 -24.41 -8.71 24.25
CA ARG A 14 -24.34 -8.86 22.80
C ARG A 14 -25.03 -7.63 22.23
N LYS A 15 -24.28 -6.81 21.48
CA LYS A 15 -24.81 -5.67 20.73
C LYS A 15 -26.08 -6.11 20.00
N LYS A 16 -27.22 -5.47 20.30
CA LYS A 16 -28.48 -5.63 19.57
C LYS A 16 -28.20 -5.51 18.07
N GLY A 17 -28.32 -6.61 17.33
CA GLY A 17 -28.03 -6.69 15.89
C GLY A 17 -26.85 -7.58 15.49
N SER A 18 -26.14 -8.21 16.42
CA SER A 18 -25.06 -9.17 16.12
C SER A 18 -25.58 -10.61 16.07
N GLU A 19 -26.61 -10.84 15.28
CA GLU A 19 -27.20 -12.18 15.09
C GLU A 19 -26.91 -12.68 13.67
N ILE A 20 -26.43 -13.91 13.57
CA ILE A 20 -26.14 -14.55 12.28
C ILE A 20 -27.46 -14.73 11.54
N ARG A 21 -27.55 -14.17 10.33
CA ARG A 21 -28.74 -14.28 9.50
C ARG A 21 -28.64 -15.49 8.59
N VAL A 22 -29.73 -16.23 8.47
CA VAL A 22 -29.87 -17.43 7.63
C VAL A 22 -31.07 -17.22 6.71
N GLY A 23 -30.93 -17.53 5.43
CA GLY A 23 -31.93 -17.24 4.39
C GLY A 23 -31.27 -17.05 3.03
N SER A 24 -32.02 -17.24 1.94
CA SER A 24 -31.54 -17.08 0.56
C SER A 24 -31.07 -15.64 0.24
N GLU A 25 -31.54 -14.65 1.01
CA GLU A 25 -31.12 -13.25 0.91
C GLU A 25 -29.80 -12.97 1.65
N TYR A 26 -29.29 -13.94 2.43
CA TYR A 26 -28.07 -13.82 3.23
C TYR A 26 -27.01 -14.88 2.87
N GLN A 27 -27.43 -16.04 2.38
CA GLN A 27 -26.56 -17.15 2.00
C GLN A 27 -26.35 -17.17 0.48
N CYS A 28 -25.17 -17.66 0.05
CA CYS A 28 -24.92 -17.91 -1.37
C CYS A 28 -25.63 -19.19 -1.83
N GLU A 29 -26.01 -19.22 -3.11
CA GLU A 29 -26.45 -20.45 -3.76
C GLU A 29 -25.23 -21.34 -3.98
N VAL A 30 -25.23 -22.50 -3.31
CA VAL A 30 -24.16 -23.48 -3.45
C VAL A 30 -24.49 -24.35 -4.67
N PRO A 31 -23.62 -24.40 -5.69
CA PRO A 31 -23.83 -25.29 -6.83
C PRO A 31 -23.91 -26.76 -6.38
N GLU A 32 -24.79 -27.53 -7.01
CA GLU A 32 -25.07 -28.93 -6.65
C GLU A 32 -23.88 -29.87 -6.93
N SER A 33 -23.02 -29.48 -7.87
CA SER A 33 -21.70 -30.06 -8.07
C SER A 33 -20.75 -29.03 -8.67
N ILE A 34 -19.46 -29.14 -8.34
CA ILE A 34 -18.40 -28.47 -9.07
C ILE A 34 -18.08 -29.42 -10.22
N GLU A 35 -18.84 -29.34 -11.31
CA GLU A 35 -18.50 -30.11 -12.51
C GLU A 35 -17.06 -29.76 -12.93
N ASP A 36 -16.22 -30.77 -13.19
CA ASP A 36 -14.82 -30.56 -13.65
C ASP A 36 -14.75 -29.81 -14.99
N ASP A 37 -15.88 -29.72 -15.69
CA ASP A 37 -16.04 -29.02 -16.97
C ASP A 37 -16.69 -27.64 -16.77
N VAL A 38 -16.14 -26.87 -15.81
CA VAL A 38 -16.43 -25.43 -15.76
C VAL A 38 -16.04 -24.86 -17.12
N PRO A 39 -16.97 -24.33 -17.93
CA PRO A 39 -16.61 -23.71 -19.20
C PRO A 39 -15.55 -22.66 -18.88
N GLU A 40 -14.37 -22.80 -19.50
CA GLU A 40 -13.16 -22.01 -19.22
C GLU A 40 -13.59 -20.63 -18.74
N ARG A 41 -13.35 -20.36 -17.45
CA ARG A 41 -13.58 -19.05 -16.85
C ARG A 41 -13.11 -18.03 -17.88
N PRO A 42 -13.98 -17.15 -18.40
CA PRO A 42 -13.64 -16.30 -19.54
C PRO A 42 -12.31 -15.66 -19.21
N SER A 43 -11.30 -16.00 -20.04
CA SER A 43 -9.87 -15.76 -19.82
C SER A 43 -9.66 -14.73 -18.72
N SER A 44 -9.32 -15.21 -17.51
CA SER A 44 -9.19 -14.34 -16.33
C SER A 44 -8.43 -13.08 -16.74
N PRO A 45 -8.89 -11.86 -16.39
CA PRO A 45 -8.19 -10.62 -16.72
C PRO A 45 -6.83 -10.50 -16.01
N ASP A 46 -6.44 -11.52 -15.25
CA ASP A 46 -5.20 -11.59 -14.51
C ASP A 46 -4.02 -11.57 -15.48
N THR A 47 -3.09 -10.65 -15.20
CA THR A 47 -1.87 -10.48 -15.98
C THR A 47 -0.70 -11.00 -15.16
N LEU A 48 0.12 -11.88 -15.74
CA LEU A 48 1.36 -12.32 -15.12
C LEU A 48 2.30 -11.13 -14.96
N LEU A 49 2.70 -10.81 -13.74
CA LEU A 49 3.60 -9.67 -13.46
C LEU A 49 5.07 -10.10 -13.29
N TRP A 50 5.33 -11.35 -12.90
CA TRP A 50 6.68 -11.87 -12.67
C TRP A 50 6.72 -13.39 -12.72
N ASN A 51 7.82 -13.95 -13.23
CA ASN A 51 8.12 -15.38 -13.26
C ASN A 51 9.46 -15.62 -12.54
N PRO A 52 9.45 -16.21 -11.33
CA PRO A 52 10.66 -16.43 -10.55
C PRO A 52 11.59 -17.48 -11.16
N LYS A 53 11.13 -18.26 -12.14
CA LYS A 53 11.93 -19.29 -12.83
C LYS A 53 12.60 -18.77 -14.11
N ALA A 54 12.31 -17.54 -14.52
CA ALA A 54 12.81 -17.02 -15.79
C ALA A 54 14.28 -16.61 -15.73
N LEU A 55 14.77 -16.14 -14.58
CA LEU A 55 16.16 -15.81 -14.35
C LEU A 55 16.62 -16.26 -12.95
N PRO A 56 17.89 -16.66 -12.81
CA PRO A 56 18.54 -16.80 -11.51
C PRO A 56 18.54 -15.48 -10.71
N GLU A 57 18.43 -15.58 -9.38
CA GLU A 57 18.35 -14.43 -8.48
C GLU A 57 19.61 -13.54 -8.55
N ASP A 58 20.79 -14.14 -8.69
CA ASP A 58 22.07 -13.43 -8.82
C ASP A 58 22.14 -12.54 -10.08
N VAL A 59 21.51 -12.96 -11.18
CA VAL A 59 21.43 -12.19 -12.42
C VAL A 59 20.47 -11.01 -12.25
N VAL A 60 19.34 -11.23 -11.56
CA VAL A 60 18.38 -10.16 -11.25
C VAL A 60 19.01 -9.11 -10.34
N ASP A 61 19.74 -9.52 -9.31
CA ASP A 61 20.50 -8.63 -8.42
C ASP A 61 21.57 -7.83 -9.16
N CYS A 62 22.29 -8.48 -10.08
CA CYS A 62 23.27 -7.82 -10.93
C CYS A 62 22.62 -6.77 -11.83
N TYR A 63 21.45 -7.08 -12.41
CA TYR A 63 20.66 -6.15 -13.21
C TYR A 63 20.23 -4.93 -12.37
N LEU A 64 19.61 -5.14 -11.20
CA LEU A 64 19.14 -4.06 -10.32
C LEU A 64 20.29 -3.13 -9.90
N ARG A 65 21.47 -3.70 -9.61
CA ARG A 65 22.68 -2.93 -9.32
C ARG A 65 23.16 -2.11 -10.51
N THR A 66 23.11 -2.69 -11.71
CA THR A 66 23.52 -2.04 -12.97
C THR A 66 22.65 -0.84 -13.30
N VAL A 67 21.33 -0.94 -13.13
CA VAL A 67 20.41 0.18 -13.39
C VAL A 67 20.36 1.21 -12.24
N GLY A 68 21.04 0.94 -11.13
CA GLY A 68 21.19 1.87 -10.02
C GLY A 68 19.95 2.00 -9.13
N CYS A 69 19.07 1.00 -9.12
CA CYS A 69 17.88 0.99 -8.26
C CYS A 69 18.32 0.82 -6.80
N ARG A 70 18.08 1.86 -5.99
CA ARG A 70 18.47 1.90 -4.56
C ARG A 70 17.28 1.99 -3.61
N ASP A 71 16.12 2.43 -4.11
CA ASP A 71 14.87 2.53 -3.36
C ASP A 71 13.83 1.53 -3.92
N ALA A 72 12.97 1.00 -3.06
CA ALA A 72 11.99 -0.04 -3.41
C ALA A 72 11.03 0.32 -4.57
N VAL A 73 10.74 1.61 -4.75
CA VAL A 73 9.90 2.10 -5.86
C VAL A 73 10.63 2.00 -7.21
N ASP A 74 11.94 2.19 -7.21
CA ASP A 74 12.75 2.09 -8.42
C ASP A 74 12.98 0.61 -8.79
N GLU A 75 13.06 -0.27 -7.79
CA GLU A 75 13.17 -1.71 -7.96
C GLU A 75 11.94 -2.31 -8.65
N GLU A 76 10.73 -2.00 -8.19
CA GLU A 76 9.48 -2.51 -8.78
C GLU A 76 9.40 -2.23 -10.28
N LYS A 77 9.75 -1.00 -10.70
CA LYS A 77 9.71 -0.63 -12.13
C LYS A 77 10.81 -1.30 -12.93
N ALA A 78 12.00 -1.46 -12.35
CA ALA A 78 13.09 -2.17 -13.00
C ALA A 78 12.72 -3.64 -13.24
N LEU A 79 12.09 -4.30 -12.26
CA LEU A 79 11.60 -5.68 -12.38
C LEU A 79 10.45 -5.79 -13.39
N TRP A 80 9.51 -4.84 -13.38
CA TRP A 80 8.44 -4.77 -14.38
C TRP A 80 9.01 -4.62 -15.79
N LEU A 81 10.00 -3.76 -15.99
CA LEU A 81 10.64 -3.57 -17.29
C LEU A 81 11.40 -4.83 -17.73
N LEU A 82 12.07 -5.51 -16.80
CA LEU A 82 12.76 -6.76 -17.06
C LEU A 82 11.77 -7.85 -17.51
N HIS A 83 10.62 -7.97 -16.83
CA HIS A 83 9.53 -8.84 -17.25
C HIS A 83 9.01 -8.49 -18.65
N ARG A 84 8.79 -7.19 -18.93
CA ARG A 84 8.31 -6.71 -20.24
C ARG A 84 9.31 -6.91 -21.37
N CYS A 85 10.59 -7.03 -21.05
CA CYS A 85 11.67 -7.39 -21.99
C CYS A 85 11.90 -8.90 -22.06
N GLU A 86 10.94 -9.71 -21.60
CA GLU A 86 11.03 -11.18 -21.59
C GLU A 86 12.31 -11.69 -20.91
N TYR A 87 12.74 -10.96 -19.86
CA TYR A 87 13.93 -11.27 -19.08
C TYR A 87 15.26 -11.16 -19.85
N ASN A 88 15.28 -10.45 -20.97
CA ASN A 88 16.51 -10.05 -21.63
C ASN A 88 17.15 -8.87 -20.87
N VAL A 89 18.24 -9.16 -20.14
CA VAL A 89 18.93 -8.19 -19.29
C VAL A 89 19.50 -7.02 -20.10
N ASP A 90 20.18 -7.29 -21.22
CA ASP A 90 20.82 -6.24 -22.03
C ASP A 90 19.78 -5.26 -22.59
N GLU A 91 18.67 -5.81 -23.08
CA GLU A 91 17.59 -5.02 -23.63
C GLU A 91 16.84 -4.22 -22.54
N ALA A 92 16.68 -4.81 -21.35
CA ALA A 92 16.10 -4.12 -20.19
C ALA A 92 16.99 -2.95 -19.73
N VAL A 93 18.31 -3.16 -19.62
CA VAL A 93 19.28 -2.10 -19.28
C VAL A 93 19.23 -0.99 -20.33
N ARG A 94 19.23 -1.35 -21.61
CA ARG A 94 19.14 -0.39 -22.71
C ARG A 94 17.85 0.43 -22.59
N ARG A 95 16.68 -0.20 -22.43
CA ARG A 95 15.40 0.52 -22.28
C ARG A 95 15.37 1.38 -21.02
N HIS A 96 15.91 0.90 -19.91
CA HIS A 96 15.96 1.66 -18.66
C HIS A 96 16.73 2.98 -18.83
N SER A 97 17.81 2.97 -19.61
CA SER A 97 18.62 4.18 -19.86
C SER A 97 17.84 5.30 -20.58
N PHE A 98 16.77 4.97 -21.31
CA PHE A 98 15.88 5.92 -21.97
C PHE A 98 14.65 6.31 -21.15
N MET A 99 14.41 5.68 -19.99
CA MET A 99 13.29 6.03 -19.12
C MET A 99 13.67 7.22 -18.22
N PRO A 100 12.75 8.18 -18.01
CA PRO A 100 13.00 9.25 -17.05
C PRO A 100 13.10 8.68 -15.63
N PRO A 101 14.04 9.16 -14.80
CA PRO A 101 14.14 8.75 -13.40
C PRO A 101 12.83 8.98 -12.65
N ILE A 102 12.40 7.99 -11.87
CA ILE A 102 11.12 8.01 -11.15
C ILE A 102 11.10 9.05 -10.03
N SER A 103 12.26 9.52 -9.58
CA SER A 103 12.38 10.70 -8.73
C SER A 103 11.66 11.93 -9.34
N GLN A 104 11.46 11.96 -10.66
CA GLN A 104 10.63 12.95 -11.35
C GLN A 104 9.12 12.73 -11.20
N ASN A 105 8.63 11.51 -10.93
CA ASN A 105 7.22 11.27 -10.63
C ASN A 105 6.84 11.79 -9.22
N ASN A 106 7.78 11.70 -8.27
CA ASN A 106 7.68 12.43 -6.99
C ASN A 106 7.95 13.94 -7.13
N SER A 107 8.58 14.36 -8.24
CA SER A 107 8.65 15.75 -8.67
C SER A 107 7.34 16.25 -9.31
N SER A 108 6.30 15.42 -9.42
CA SER A 108 4.97 15.89 -9.80
C SER A 108 4.33 16.80 -8.73
N TRP A 109 4.93 16.88 -7.53
CA TRP A 109 4.52 17.78 -6.45
C TRP A 109 5.41 19.01 -6.44
N SER A 110 4.85 20.16 -6.78
CA SER A 110 5.46 21.48 -6.65
C SER A 110 5.64 21.89 -5.19
N ASP A 111 6.55 22.83 -4.91
CA ASP A 111 6.76 23.32 -3.55
C ASP A 111 5.53 24.01 -2.95
N CYS A 112 4.71 24.64 -3.80
CA CYS A 112 3.42 25.19 -3.41
C CYS A 112 2.47 24.08 -2.91
N GLU A 113 2.35 22.97 -3.64
CA GLU A 113 1.51 21.84 -3.24
C GLU A 113 2.01 21.15 -1.97
N ARG A 114 3.34 21.01 -1.82
CA ARG A 114 3.96 20.47 -0.59
C ARG A 114 3.67 21.35 0.62
N SER A 115 3.82 22.67 0.47
CA SER A 115 3.50 23.64 1.53
C SER A 115 2.01 23.63 1.88
N CYS A 116 1.14 23.55 0.87
CA CYS A 116 -0.29 23.35 1.06
C CYS A 116 -0.57 22.04 1.81
N PHE A 117 0.03 20.91 1.43
CA PHE A 117 -0.15 19.65 2.13
C PHE A 117 0.26 19.76 3.61
N GLU A 118 1.42 20.34 3.93
CA GLU A 118 1.89 20.48 5.31
C GLU A 118 0.98 21.36 6.16
N ARG A 119 0.54 22.49 5.60
CA ARG A 119 -0.44 23.36 6.25
C ARG A 119 -1.77 22.64 6.45
N GLY A 120 -2.24 21.92 5.44
CA GLY A 120 -3.50 21.17 5.47
C GLY A 120 -3.47 20.07 6.51
N TYR A 121 -2.37 19.33 6.60
CA TYR A 121 -2.17 18.29 7.61
C TYR A 121 -2.14 18.88 9.03
N ARG A 122 -1.57 20.07 9.22
CA ARG A 122 -1.57 20.75 10.53
C ARG A 122 -2.97 21.18 10.97
N ILE A 123 -3.82 21.61 10.05
CA ILE A 123 -5.18 22.11 10.34
C ILE A 123 -6.18 20.95 10.45
N TYR A 124 -6.14 20.01 9.50
CA TYR A 124 -7.18 18.97 9.33
C TYR A 124 -6.72 17.56 9.74
N GLY A 125 -5.46 17.36 10.11
CA GLY A 125 -4.92 16.05 10.47
C GLY A 125 -4.96 15.07 9.29
N LYS A 126 -5.50 13.87 9.50
CA LYS A 126 -5.62 12.82 8.47
C LYS A 126 -6.91 12.93 7.62
N ASN A 127 -7.60 14.07 7.65
CA ASN A 127 -8.74 14.29 6.76
C ASN A 127 -8.23 14.65 5.35
N PHE A 128 -7.89 13.63 4.57
CA PHE A 128 -7.30 13.79 3.24
C PHE A 128 -8.24 14.47 2.25
N SER A 129 -9.56 14.30 2.39
CA SER A 129 -10.55 14.99 1.56
C SER A 129 -10.51 16.51 1.77
N SER A 130 -10.34 16.99 3.01
CA SER A 130 -10.20 18.43 3.29
C SER A 130 -8.86 18.98 2.79
N ILE A 131 -7.79 18.20 2.90
CA ILE A 131 -6.45 18.57 2.40
C ILE A 131 -6.46 18.64 0.86
N GLN A 132 -7.08 17.67 0.20
CA GLN A 132 -7.25 17.63 -1.24
C GLN A 132 -8.00 18.86 -1.76
N LYS A 133 -9.09 19.28 -1.11
CA LYS A 133 -9.83 20.50 -1.46
C LYS A 133 -8.98 21.78 -1.37
N MET A 134 -7.95 21.79 -0.52
CA MET A 134 -7.03 22.91 -0.40
C MET A 134 -5.96 22.90 -1.50
N ILE A 135 -5.50 21.72 -1.92
CA ILE A 135 -4.48 21.55 -2.97
C ILE A 135 -5.09 21.72 -4.37
N ARG A 136 -6.30 21.18 -4.60
CA ARG A 136 -7.12 21.23 -5.83
C ARG A 136 -6.53 20.59 -7.09
N SER A 137 -5.22 20.63 -7.27
CA SER A 137 -4.49 20.07 -8.42
C SER A 137 -4.26 18.56 -8.34
N LYS A 138 -4.56 17.93 -7.19
CA LYS A 138 -4.31 16.52 -6.91
C LYS A 138 -5.59 15.79 -6.53
N SER A 139 -5.64 14.50 -6.80
CA SER A 139 -6.72 13.62 -6.36
C SER A 139 -6.57 13.29 -4.86
N ALA A 140 -7.61 12.72 -4.25
CA ALA A 140 -7.52 12.27 -2.87
C ALA A 140 -6.52 11.11 -2.74
N GLU A 141 -6.42 10.25 -3.75
CA GLU A 141 -5.49 9.14 -3.85
C GLU A 141 -4.05 9.63 -3.86
N ASP A 142 -3.73 10.63 -4.70
CA ASP A 142 -2.39 11.23 -4.76
C ASP A 142 -1.98 11.82 -3.41
N VAL A 143 -2.91 12.47 -2.71
CA VAL A 143 -2.68 13.08 -1.39
C VAL A 143 -2.39 12.00 -0.34
N ILE A 144 -3.08 10.86 -0.42
CA ILE A 144 -2.86 9.72 0.48
C ILE A 144 -1.51 9.06 0.18
N GLU A 145 -1.19 8.83 -1.10
CA GLU A 145 0.10 8.29 -1.52
C GLU A 145 1.24 9.20 -1.03
N TYR A 146 1.14 10.51 -1.27
CA TYR A 146 2.11 11.49 -0.82
C TYR A 146 2.27 11.49 0.71
N TYR A 147 1.18 11.34 1.47
CA TYR A 147 1.25 11.22 2.93
C TYR A 147 2.14 10.07 3.38
N TYR A 148 1.99 8.89 2.79
CA TYR A 148 2.79 7.72 3.19
C TYR A 148 4.26 7.88 2.79
N LEU A 149 4.54 8.44 1.61
CA LEU A 149 5.90 8.77 1.19
C LEU A 149 6.56 9.82 2.10
N TRP A 150 5.84 10.91 2.41
CA TRP A 150 6.30 11.96 3.31
C TRP A 150 6.56 11.44 4.72
N LYS A 151 5.65 10.61 5.25
CA LYS A 151 5.81 9.97 6.57
C LYS A 151 7.03 9.07 6.60
N ASN A 152 7.26 8.26 5.56
CA ASN A 152 8.44 7.40 5.46
C ASN A 152 9.74 8.23 5.42
N LYS A 153 9.80 9.30 4.61
CA LYS A 153 10.95 10.22 4.59
C LYS A 153 11.23 10.85 5.96
N ARG A 154 10.19 11.22 6.71
CA ARG A 154 10.34 11.75 8.08
C ARG A 154 10.87 10.69 9.04
N LEU A 155 10.41 9.44 8.93
CA LEU A 155 10.89 8.33 9.75
C LEU A 155 12.38 8.04 9.48
N LYS A 156 12.79 7.97 8.20
CA LYS A 156 14.20 7.80 7.81
C LYS A 156 15.09 8.94 8.33
N LYS A 157 14.61 10.19 8.34
CA LYS A 157 15.32 11.34 8.94
C LYS A 157 15.46 11.24 10.47
N SER A 158 14.46 10.69 11.16
CA SER A 158 14.53 10.46 12.61
C SER A 158 15.62 9.45 12.99
N THR A 159 15.89 8.45 12.16
CA THR A 159 16.97 7.47 12.39
C THR A 159 18.37 8.07 12.23
N MET A 160 18.52 9.15 11.45
CA MET A 160 19.82 9.83 11.25
C MET A 160 20.14 10.93 12.29
N ASN A 161 19.15 11.37 13.08
CA ASN A 161 19.33 12.41 14.12
C ASN A 161 19.42 11.82 15.55
N GLY A 162 20.02 10.64 15.69
CA GLY A 162 20.31 10.03 16.98
C GLY A 162 21.64 10.47 17.57
N ASN A 163 21.83 11.79 17.79
CA ASN A 163 22.84 12.33 18.71
C ASN A 163 22.49 13.79 19.10
N SER A 164 21.52 13.94 19.99
CA SER A 164 21.54 14.99 21.01
C SER A 164 20.64 14.55 22.16
N CYS A 165 21.26 13.98 23.19
CA CYS A 165 20.67 13.88 24.52
C CYS A 165 20.28 15.28 24.99
N VAL A 166 19.02 15.48 25.39
CA VAL A 166 18.66 16.42 26.46
C VAL A 166 17.54 15.77 27.28
N PRO A 167 17.73 15.53 28.59
CA PRO A 167 16.68 15.02 29.46
C PRO A 167 15.54 16.04 29.57
N LYS A 168 14.29 15.58 29.51
CA LYS A 168 13.13 16.43 29.82
C LYS A 168 12.97 16.55 31.33
N GLU A 169 13.22 17.72 31.89
CA GLU A 169 12.65 18.11 33.18
C GLU A 169 11.14 18.35 33.01
N LYS A 170 10.36 17.75 33.91
CA LYS A 170 8.94 18.05 34.11
C LYS A 170 8.83 19.26 35.05
N GLN A 171 8.05 20.26 34.65
CA GLN A 171 7.24 21.03 35.59
C GLN A 171 5.77 20.72 35.30
#